data_AF-A0A7C7DIS2-F1
#
_entry.id   AF-A0A7C7DIS2-F1
#
_cell.length_a   1.000
_cell.length_b   1.000
_cell.length_c   1.000
_cell.angle_alpha   90.00
_cell.angle_beta   90.00
_cell.angle_gamma   90.00
#
_symmetry.space_group_name_H-M   'P 1'
#
loop_
_entity.id
_entity.type
_entity.pdbx_description
1 polymer ?
#
loop_
_entity_poly.entity_id
_entity_poly.type
_entity_poly.pdbx_seq_one_letter_code
_entity_poly.pdbx_strand_id
1 'polypeptide(L)'
;MREDHIEVRKATFTLPVPLLAKLRSLASSKKIPSVNSAVRQALEKYVAELERKDFRKAMAEAAQDPEFLRDLDDIQAAFDRADAETARMMGEW
;
A
#
# COMPACT_ATOMS: atom_id res chain seq x y z
N MET A 1 -19.97 -7.73 -0.68
CA MET A 1 -18.91 -6.76 -1.01
C MET A 1 -19.45 -5.39 -0.63
N ARG A 2 -18.96 -4.75 0.45
CA ARG A 2 -19.34 -3.36 0.71
C ARG A 2 -18.45 -2.51 -0.18
N GLU A 3 -19.04 -1.81 -1.15
CA GLU A 3 -18.35 -0.71 -1.82
C GLU A 3 -18.21 0.40 -0.78
N ASP A 4 -17.01 0.53 -0.22
CA ASP A 4 -16.66 1.71 0.55
C ASP A 4 -16.74 2.92 -0.39
N HIS A 5 -17.82 3.69 -0.27
CA HIS A 5 -17.97 4.94 -0.99
C HIS A 5 -16.93 5.93 -0.47
N ILE A 6 -15.83 6.06 -1.19
CA ILE A 6 -14.81 7.08 -0.92
C ILE A 6 -15.43 8.45 -1.16
N GLU A 7 -15.63 9.22 -0.09
CA GLU A 7 -16.11 10.60 -0.17
C GLU A 7 -15.04 11.47 -0.85
N VAL A 8 -15.40 12.11 -1.97
CA VAL A 8 -14.49 12.99 -2.72
C VAL A 8 -14.85 14.45 -2.47
N ARG A 9 -13.89 15.23 -1.96
CA ARG A 9 -14.02 16.68 -1.78
C ARG A 9 -13.12 17.44 -2.74
N LYS A 10 -13.59 18.59 -3.23
CA LYS A 10 -12.77 19.49 -4.06
C LYS A 10 -11.75 20.20 -3.19
N ALA A 11 -10.52 20.27 -3.67
CA ALA A 11 -9.44 21.04 -3.08
C ALA A 11 -8.81 21.94 -4.14
N THR A 12 -8.30 23.10 -3.72
CA THR A 12 -7.60 24.05 -4.60
C THR A 12 -6.15 24.16 -4.17
N PHE A 13 -5.24 24.08 -5.14
CA PHE A 13 -3.80 24.08 -4.92
C PHE A 13 -3.12 24.88 -6.02
N THR A 14 -1.99 25.50 -5.69
CA THR A 14 -1.18 26.27 -6.64
C THR A 14 -0.18 25.33 -7.31
N LEU A 15 -0.20 25.29 -8.64
CA LEU A 15 0.76 24.52 -9.44
C LEU A 15 1.53 25.45 -10.38
N PRO A 16 2.80 25.14 -10.69
CA PRO A 16 3.55 25.86 -11.71
C PRO A 16 2.80 25.85 -13.05
N VAL A 17 2.68 27.03 -13.67
CA VAL A 17 2.03 27.20 -14.98
C VAL A 17 2.56 26.22 -16.05
N PRO A 18 3.89 25.99 -16.16
CA PRO A 18 4.42 25.04 -17.14
C PRO A 18 3.95 23.60 -16.89
N LEU A 19 3.78 23.21 -15.63
CA LEU A 19 3.29 21.89 -15.26
C LEU A 19 1.81 21.74 -15.62
N LEU A 20 0.99 22.76 -15.33
CA LEU A 20 -0.41 22.75 -15.70
C LEU A 20 -0.61 22.66 -17.22
N ALA A 21 0.21 23.38 -18.00
CA ALA A 21 0.19 23.30 -19.46
C ALA A 21 0.52 21.88 -19.97
N LYS A 22 1.53 21.23 -19.38
CA LYS A 22 1.88 19.83 -19.70
C LYS A 22 0.74 18.87 -19.39
N LEU A 23 0.13 18.98 -18.20
CA LEU A 23 -1.01 18.12 -17.83
C LEU A 23 -2.19 18.30 -18.78
N ARG A 24 -2.51 19.54 -19.19
CA ARG A 24 -3.55 19.81 -20.18
C ARG A 24 -3.22 19.18 -21.53
N SER A 25 -1.99 19.31 -22.02
CA SER A 25 -1.55 18.68 -23.27
C SER A 25 -1.66 17.15 -23.21
N LEU A 26 -1.28 16.53 -22.10
CA LEU A 26 -1.42 15.08 -21.89
C LEU A 26 -2.89 14.65 -21.92
N ALA A 27 -3.78 15.42 -21.29
CA ALA A 27 -5.22 15.15 -21.33
C ALA A 27 -5.79 15.30 -22.75
N SER A 28 -5.43 16.36 -23.47
CA SER A 28 -5.85 16.58 -24.87
C SER A 28 -5.35 15.48 -25.81
N SER A 29 -4.15 14.95 -25.56
CA SER A 29 -3.60 13.80 -26.29
C SER A 29 -4.14 12.44 -25.85
N LYS A 30 -5.14 12.41 -24.95
CA LYS A 30 -5.76 11.20 -24.37
C LYS A 30 -4.78 10.25 -23.66
N LYS A 31 -3.59 10.73 -23.28
CA LYS A 31 -2.62 9.96 -22.49
C LYS A 31 -3.02 9.85 -21.02
N ILE A 32 -3.83 10.78 -20.54
CA ILE A 32 -4.47 10.75 -19.22
C ILE A 32 -5.97 11.04 -19.38
N PRO A 33 -6.84 10.47 -18.53
CA PRO A 33 -8.28 10.73 -18.59
C PRO A 33 -8.65 12.19 -18.31
N SER A 34 -8.01 12.81 -17.32
CA SER A 34 -8.19 14.21 -16.97
C SER A 34 -7.01 14.74 -16.16
N VAL A 35 -6.91 16.07 -16.04
CA VAL A 35 -5.94 16.69 -15.12
C VAL A 35 -6.20 16.26 -13.68
N ASN A 36 -7.48 16.20 -13.26
CA ASN A 36 -7.84 15.79 -11.90
C ASN A 36 -7.45 14.34 -11.60
N SER A 37 -7.64 13.42 -12.55
CA SER A 37 -7.24 12.01 -12.34
C SER A 37 -5.72 11.88 -12.21
N ALA A 38 -4.95 12.65 -13.00
CA ALA A 38 -3.50 12.66 -12.89
C ALA A 38 -3.03 13.23 -11.55
N VAL A 39 -3.64 14.32 -11.08
CA VAL A 39 -3.32 14.88 -9.75
C VAL A 39 -3.68 13.89 -8.63
N ARG A 40 -4.87 13.30 -8.68
CA ARG A 40 -5.32 12.29 -7.71
C ARG A 40 -4.33 11.12 -7.65
N GLN A 41 -4.00 10.53 -8.79
CA GLN A 41 -3.09 9.39 -8.85
C GLN A 41 -1.67 9.75 -8.36
N ALA A 42 -1.17 10.94 -8.71
CA ALA A 42 0.13 11.39 -8.24
C ALA A 42 0.17 11.56 -6.72
N LEU A 43 -0.91 12.10 -6.12
CA LEU A 43 -1.02 12.25 -4.67
C LEU A 43 -1.15 10.90 -3.96
N GLU A 44 -1.98 9.99 -4.47
CA GLU A 44 -2.12 8.63 -3.92
C GLU A 44 -0.77 7.90 -3.94
N LYS A 45 -0.05 7.97 -5.06
CA LYS A 45 1.27 7.37 -5.18
C LYS A 45 2.26 8.01 -4.20
N TYR A 46 2.24 9.32 -4.07
CA TYR A 46 3.13 10.05 -3.15
C TYR A 46 2.88 9.63 -1.69
N VAL A 47 1.61 9.57 -1.27
CA VAL A 47 1.24 9.13 0.09
C VAL A 47 1.66 7.68 0.33
N ALA A 48 1.36 6.76 -0.59
CA ALA A 48 1.76 5.37 -0.48
C ALA A 48 3.28 5.19 -0.40
N GLU A 49 4.05 6.03 -1.10
CA GLU A 49 5.51 6.02 -1.00
C GLU A 49 6.03 6.50 0.36
N LEU A 50 5.35 7.47 1.00
CA LEU A 50 5.67 7.90 2.36
C LEU A 50 5.35 6.79 3.37
N GLU A 51 4.16 6.22 3.32
CA GLU A 51 3.74 5.12 4.20
C GLU A 51 4.68 3.92 4.06
N ARG A 52 5.09 3.58 2.83
CA ARG A 52 6.05 2.49 2.59
C ARG A 52 7.42 2.78 3.20
N LYS A 53 7.87 4.04 3.22
CA LYS A 53 9.15 4.41 3.87
C LYS A 53 9.04 4.26 5.38
N ASP A 54 7.94 4.71 5.96
CA ASP A 54 7.70 4.60 7.40
C ASP A 54 7.59 3.14 7.82
N PHE A 55 6.84 2.33 7.07
CA PHE A 55 6.74 0.88 7.29
C PHE A 55 8.11 0.20 7.22
N ARG A 56 8.93 0.52 6.21
CA ARG A 56 10.29 -0.04 6.10
C ARG A 56 11.17 0.33 7.28
N LYS A 57 11.04 1.56 7.78
CA LYS A 57 11.79 2.03 8.95
C LYS A 57 11.36 1.25 10.20
N ALA A 58 10.05 1.15 10.45
CA ALA A 58 9.50 0.39 11.56
C ALA A 58 9.92 -1.09 11.52
N MET A 59 9.90 -1.71 10.32
CA MET A 59 10.38 -3.08 10.14
C MET A 59 11.88 -3.23 10.41
N ALA A 60 12.70 -2.24 10.03
CA ALA A 60 14.13 -2.27 10.31
C ALA A 60 14.43 -2.15 11.81
N GLU A 61 13.65 -1.33 12.53
CA GLU A 61 13.72 -1.23 13.99
C GLU A 61 13.27 -2.53 14.65
N ALA A 62 12.14 -3.09 14.24
CA ALA A 62 11.61 -4.35 14.76
C ALA A 62 12.53 -5.55 14.49
N ALA A 63 13.24 -5.57 13.35
CA ALA A 63 14.22 -6.62 13.04
C ALA A 63 15.43 -6.64 14.00
N GLN A 64 15.65 -5.57 14.75
CA GLN A 64 16.68 -5.49 15.79
C GLN A 64 16.11 -5.71 17.20
N ASP A 65 14.79 -5.83 17.34
CA ASP A 65 14.10 -6.03 18.60
C ASP A 65 14.02 -7.54 18.93
N PRO A 66 14.70 -8.01 19.99
CA PRO A 66 14.68 -9.43 20.36
C PRO A 66 13.29 -9.94 20.76
N GLU A 67 12.43 -9.10 21.34
CA GLU A 67 11.08 -9.54 21.72
C GLU A 67 10.22 -9.76 20.48
N PHE A 68 10.31 -8.86 19.50
CA PHE A 68 9.63 -9.01 18.21
C PHE A 68 10.07 -10.27 17.46
N LEU A 69 11.37 -10.58 17.45
CA LEU A 69 11.90 -11.80 16.83
C LEU A 69 11.40 -13.06 17.53
N ARG A 70 11.37 -13.06 18.87
CA ARG A 70 10.81 -14.19 19.63
C ARG A 70 9.34 -14.40 19.32
N ASP A 71 8.56 -13.33 19.25
CA ASP A 71 7.13 -13.42 18.92
C ASP A 71 6.91 -14.00 17.50
N LEU A 72 7.78 -13.64 16.54
CA LEU A 72 7.77 -14.24 15.20
C LEU A 72 8.07 -15.74 15.23
N ASP A 73 9.07 -16.17 15.99
CA ASP A 73 9.43 -17.59 16.14
C ASP A 73 8.30 -18.39 16.79
N ASP A 74 7.66 -17.84 17.83
CA ASP A 74 6.54 -18.46 18.52
C ASP A 74 5.32 -18.64 17.59
N ILE A 75 5.04 -17.63 16.77
CA ILE A 75 3.99 -17.69 15.74
C ILE A 75 4.34 -18.76 14.69
N GLN A 76 5.57 -18.75 14.16
CA GLN A 76 6.00 -19.74 13.17
C GLN A 76 5.85 -21.17 13.72
N ALA A 77 6.29 -21.41 14.95
CA ALA A 77 6.16 -22.71 15.60
C ALA A 77 4.70 -23.12 15.84
N ALA A 78 3.76 -22.17 16.01
CA ALA A 78 2.34 -22.47 16.10
C ALA A 78 1.76 -22.89 14.74
N PHE A 79 2.14 -22.22 13.66
CA PHE A 79 1.73 -22.59 12.29
C PHE A 79 2.31 -23.94 11.88
N ASP A 80 3.60 -24.20 12.12
CA ASP A 80 4.24 -25.49 11.78
C ASP A 80 3.53 -26.67 12.48
N ARG A 81 3.08 -26.46 13.72
CA ARG A 81 2.29 -27.46 14.46
C ARG A 81 0.93 -27.71 13.81
N ALA A 82 0.22 -26.65 13.44
CA ALA A 82 -1.08 -26.75 12.77
C ALA A 82 -0.99 -27.41 11.38
N ASP A 83 0.05 -27.09 10.61
CA ASP A 83 0.32 -27.70 9.31
C ASP A 83 0.65 -29.20 9.45
N ALA A 84 1.48 -29.57 10.43
CA ALA A 84 1.80 -30.97 10.71
C ALA A 84 0.57 -31.78 11.16
N GLU A 85 -0.31 -31.18 11.96
CA GLU A 85 -1.59 -31.79 12.35
C GLU A 85 -2.49 -32.00 11.11
N THR A 86 -2.62 -30.98 10.28
CA THR A 86 -3.41 -31.04 9.04
C THR A 86 -2.89 -32.10 8.08
N ALA A 87 -1.57 -32.17 7.87
CA ALA A 87 -0.93 -33.15 6.99
C ALA A 87 -1.14 -34.59 7.48
N ARG A 88 -1.11 -34.82 8.80
CA ARG A 88 -1.45 -36.12 9.39
C ARG A 88 -2.91 -36.48 9.15
N MET A 89 -3.82 -35.54 9.38
CA MET A 89 -5.24 -35.77 9.14
C MET A 89 -5.53 -36.06 7.66
N MET A 90 -4.88 -35.39 6.69
CA MET A 90 -5.09 -35.66 5.26
C MET A 90 -4.52 -37.01 4.79
N GLY A 91 -3.52 -37.58 5.46
CA GLY A 91 -2.95 -38.88 5.12
C GLY A 91 -3.73 -40.09 5.64
N GLU A 92 -4.73 -39.86 6.50
CA GLU A 92 -5.58 -40.90 7.11
C GLU A 92 -6.93 -41.13 6.39
N TRP A 93 -7.19 -40.44 5.26
CA TRP A 93 -8.38 -40.63 4.39
C TRP A 93 -8.09 -41.42 3.12
#